data_AF-L8WBK4-F1
#
_entry.id   AF-L8WBK4-F1
#
_cell.length_a   1.000
_cell.length_b   1.000
_cell.length_c   1.000
_cell.angle_alpha   90.00
_cell.angle_beta   90.00
_cell.angle_gamma   90.00
#
_symmetry.space_group_name_H-M   'P 1'
#
loop_
_entity.id
_entity.type
_entity.pdbx_description
1 polymer ?
#
loop_
_entity_poly.entity_id
_entity_poly.type
_entity_poly.pdbx_seq_one_letter_code
_entity_poly.pdbx_strand_id
1 'polypeptide(L)' 'MASPRVAGYIAVRIGNSGGTPATVSSALKAGARAVVTGAPSGTTNLLAQPF' A
#
# COMPACT_ATOMS: atom_id res chain seq x y z
N MET A 1 10.80 -5.83 -8.45
CA MET A 1 9.50 -5.45 -9.06
C MET A 1 8.42 -5.16 -7.98
N ALA A 2 8.67 -4.23 -7.04
CA ALA A 2 7.69 -3.90 -5.98
C ALA A 2 6.74 -2.76 -6.38
N SER A 3 7.29 -1.67 -6.93
CA SER A 3 6.54 -0.50 -7.37
C SER A 3 5.41 -0.80 -8.37
N PRO A 4 5.61 -1.58 -9.44
CA PRO A 4 4.50 -1.88 -10.37
C PRO A 4 3.38 -2.72 -9.72
N ARG A 5 3.68 -3.55 -8.71
CA ARG A 5 2.63 -4.27 -7.95
C ARG A 5 1.76 -3.32 -7.15
N VAL A 6 2.38 -2.37 -6.43
CA VAL A 6 1.68 -1.35 -5.66
C VAL A 6 0.85 -0.44 -6.57
N ALA A 7 1.38 -0.09 -7.75
CA ALA A 7 0.64 0.67 -8.76
C ALA A 7 -0.63 -0.07 -9.22
N GLY A 8 -0.56 -1.39 -9.41
CA GLY A 8 -1.72 -2.22 -9.71
C GLY A 8 -2.80 -2.18 -8.63
N TYR A 9 -2.42 -2.30 -7.36
CA TYR A 9 -3.37 -2.16 -6.24
C TYR A 9 -4.01 -0.77 -6.24
N ILE A 10 -3.21 0.29 -6.34
CA ILE A 10 -3.71 1.66 -6.38
C ILE A 10 -4.69 1.87 -7.55
N ALA A 11 -4.39 1.34 -8.74
CA ALA A 11 -5.26 1.46 -9.90
C ALA A 11 -6.65 0.84 -9.64
N VAL A 12 -6.71 -0.33 -9.01
CA VAL A 12 -7.99 -0.98 -8.63
C VAL A 12 -8.80 -0.09 -7.69
N ARG A 13 -8.18 0.46 -6.63
CA ARG A 13 -8.89 1.36 -5.70
C ARG A 13 -9.40 2.63 -6.37
N ILE A 14 -8.58 3.26 -7.20
CA ILE A 14 -8.98 4.48 -7.91
C ILE A 14 -10.16 4.17 -8.85
N GLY A 15 -10.13 3.03 -9.55
CA GLY A 15 -11.25 2.58 -10.38
C GLY A 15 -12.55 2.36 -9.60
N ASN A 16 -12.46 1.80 -8.38
CA ASN A 16 -13.64 1.47 -7.57
C ASN A 16 -14.21 2.65 -6.78
N SER A 17 -13.36 3.55 -6.28
CA SER A 17 -13.76 4.55 -5.28
C SER A 17 -13.13 5.93 -5.47
N GLY A 18 -12.27 6.11 -6.48
CA GLY A 18 -11.55 7.35 -6.71
C GLY A 18 -10.70 7.79 -5.52
N GLY A 19 -10.60 9.11 -5.33
CA GLY A 19 -9.97 9.74 -4.17
C GLY A 19 -8.69 10.50 -4.49
N THR A 20 -8.27 11.31 -3.52
CA THR A 20 -7.03 12.08 -3.63
C THR A 20 -5.81 11.21 -3.31
N PRO A 21 -4.60 11.58 -3.77
CA PRO A 21 -3.37 10.84 -3.48
C PRO A 21 -3.17 10.56 -1.98
N ALA A 22 -3.53 11.51 -1.11
CA ALA A 22 -3.43 11.36 0.34
C ALA A 22 -4.38 10.28 0.88
N THR A 23 -5.64 10.27 0.43
CA THR A 23 -6.62 9.27 0.86
C THR A 23 -6.25 7.86 0.38
N VAL A 24 -5.71 7.75 -0.84
CA VAL A 24 -5.20 6.48 -1.40
C VAL A 24 -4.03 5.97 -0.60
N SER A 25 -3.07 6.84 -0.28
CA SER A 25 -1.91 6.48 0.54
C SER A 25 -2.31 6.01 1.93
N SER A 26 -3.23 6.72 2.59
CA SER A 26 -3.72 6.31 3.91
C SER A 26 -4.45 4.97 3.88
N ALA A 27 -5.32 4.74 2.89
CA ALA A 27 -6.00 3.46 2.76
C ALA A 27 -5.04 2.31 2.44
N LEU A 28 -4.03 2.53 1.60
CA LEU A 28 -3.00 1.53 1.31
C LEU A 28 -2.26 1.11 2.58
N LYS A 29 -1.89 2.09 3.42
CA LYS A 29 -1.22 1.84 4.69
C LYS A 29 -2.13 1.12 5.69
N ALA A 30 -3.41 1.49 5.75
CA ALA A 30 -4.38 0.88 6.67
C ALA A 30 -4.67 -0.59 6.32
N GLY A 31 -4.69 -0.93 5.03
CA GLY A 31 -4.85 -2.31 4.55
C GLY A 31 -3.55 -3.12 4.42
N ALA A 32 -2.40 -2.52 4.72
CA ALA A 32 -1.12 -3.20 4.61
C ALA A 32 -0.90 -4.19 5.76
N ARG A 33 -0.25 -5.32 5.46
CA ARG A 33 0.07 -6.35 6.46
C ARG A 33 1.42 -6.10 7.09
N ALA A 34 1.52 -6.28 8.40
CA ALA A 34 2.80 -6.22 9.09
C ALA A 34 3.75 -7.34 8.63
N VAL A 35 4.98 -6.98 8.32
CA VAL A 35 6.09 -7.88 8.06
C VAL A 35 6.87 -8.08 9.35
N VAL A 36 7.08 -9.34 9.75
CA VAL A 36 7.68 -9.68 11.04
C VAL A 36 9.22 -9.70 10.98
N THR A 37 9.81 -9.76 9.78
CA THR A 37 11.26 -9.94 9.59
C THR A 37 11.80 -9.15 8.40
N GLY A 38 13.02 -8.61 8.53
CA GLY A 38 13.80 -8.09 7.40
C GLY A 38 13.72 -6.58 7.14
N ALA A 39 12.94 -5.84 7.91
CA ALA A 39 12.88 -4.38 7.84
C ALA A 39 13.73 -3.74 8.97
N PRO A 40 14.73 -2.90 8.65
CA PRO A 40 15.54 -2.20 9.64
C PRO A 40 14.72 -1.25 10.53
N SER A 41 15.22 -0.99 11.74
CA SER A 41 14.62 0.02 12.63
C SER A 41 14.52 1.38 11.95
N GLY A 42 13.40 2.08 12.15
CA GLY A 42 13.10 3.37 11.50
C GLY A 42 12.48 3.26 10.10
N THR A 43 12.28 2.05 9.57
CA THR A 43 11.55 1.82 8.32
C THR A 43 10.14 1.29 8.58
N THR A 44 9.26 1.39 7.58
CA THR A 44 7.91 0.83 7.70
C THR A 44 7.93 -0.68 7.49
N ASN A 45 7.33 -1.42 8.41
CA ASN A 45 7.24 -2.87 8.34
C ASN A 45 5.94 -3.31 7.63
N LEU A 46 5.50 -2.55 6.63
CA LEU A 46 4.21 -2.74 5.97
C LEU A 46 4.39 -3.37 4.58
N LEU A 47 3.66 -4.44 4.33
CA LEU A 47 3.54 -5.09 3.03
C LEU A 47 2.20 -4.70 2.41
N ALA A 48 2.29 -4.04 1.25
CA ALA A 48 1.12 -3.63 0.48
C ALA A 48 0.24 -4.82 0.10
N GLN A 49 -1.07 -4.66 0.24
CA GLN A 49 -2.09 -5.65 -0.13
C GLN A 49 -3.01 -5.09 -1.22
N PRO A 50 -3.64 -5.97 -2.02
CA PRO A 50 -4.75 -5.57 -2.89
C PRO A 50 -5.91 -4.98 -2.07
N PHE A 51 -6.64 -4.04 -2.67
CA PHE A 51 -7.80 -3.37 -2.08
C PHE A 51 -9.10 -4.14 -2.27
#